data_AF-A0ABD3MTY2-F1
#
_entry.id   AF-A0ABD3MTY2-F1
#
_cell.length_a   1.000
_cell.length_b   1.000
_cell.length_c   1.000
_cell.angle_alpha   90.00
_cell.angle_beta   90.00
_cell.angle_gamma   90.00
#
_symmetry.space_group_name_H-M   'P 1'
#
loop_
_entity.id
_entity.type
_entity.pdbx_description
1 polymer ?
#
loop_
_entity_poly.entity_id
_entity_poly.type
_entity_poly.pdbx_seq_one_letter_code
_entity_poly.pdbx_strand_id
1 'polypeptide(L)'
;MTTLTTATVVSPGWCQRGDDSDPSEASSSDSDETMSTSSSGSCAALLTLPPLLLPVSRGMTFNEQVRVLPIPPIEDFTHEQLYRKYTNRFELRENKARNKREYEFDGHDWRNATEENAMAICPLSGELLHPAHL
;
A
#
# COMPACT_ATOMS: atom_id res chain seq x y z
N MET A 1 3.26 0.97 -66.63
CA MET A 1 2.79 -0.30 -66.05
C MET A 1 3.60 -0.52 -64.79
N THR A 2 3.06 -0.13 -63.64
CA THR A 2 3.80 -0.05 -62.38
C THR A 2 3.35 -1.21 -61.51
N THR A 3 4.24 -2.17 -61.25
CA THR A 3 3.95 -3.34 -60.42
C THR A 3 4.14 -2.98 -58.94
N LEU A 4 3.09 -3.12 -58.14
CA LEU A 4 3.12 -3.01 -56.69
C LEU A 4 3.52 -4.36 -56.11
N THR A 5 4.65 -4.39 -55.41
CA THR A 5 5.15 -5.56 -54.68
C THR A 5 4.51 -5.60 -53.30
N THR A 6 3.70 -6.61 -53.04
CA THR A 6 3.05 -6.88 -51.74
C THR A 6 4.06 -7.47 -50.75
N ALA A 7 4.27 -6.79 -49.62
CA ALA A 7 5.06 -7.31 -48.51
C ALA A 7 4.15 -8.00 -47.49
N THR A 8 4.31 -9.31 -47.33
CA THR A 8 3.60 -10.12 -46.32
C THR A 8 4.31 -9.96 -44.98
N VAL A 9 3.63 -9.38 -43.99
CA VAL A 9 4.10 -9.32 -42.61
C VAL A 9 3.77 -10.66 -41.93
N VAL A 10 4.82 -11.39 -41.55
CA VAL A 10 4.72 -12.61 -40.73
C VAL A 10 4.50 -12.18 -39.28
N SER A 11 3.38 -12.60 -38.70
CA SER A 11 3.09 -12.39 -37.27
C SER A 11 3.94 -13.32 -36.39
N PRO A 12 4.47 -12.85 -35.25
CA PRO A 12 5.16 -13.71 -34.30
C PRO A 12 4.17 -14.60 -33.54
N GLY A 13 4.49 -15.90 -33.51
CA GLY A 13 3.73 -16.95 -32.84
C GLY A 13 3.54 -16.67 -31.37
N TRP A 14 2.30 -16.83 -30.92
CA TRP A 14 1.93 -16.78 -29.51
C TRP A 14 2.43 -18.06 -28.84
N CYS A 15 3.19 -17.91 -27.76
CA CYS A 15 3.59 -19.02 -26.90
C CYS A 15 2.33 -19.73 -26.37
N GLN A 16 2.22 -21.02 -26.68
CA GLN A 16 1.23 -21.91 -26.09
C GLN A 16 1.50 -22.01 -24.57
N ARG A 17 0.48 -21.66 -23.79
CA ARG A 17 0.44 -21.87 -22.33
C ARG A 17 -0.04 -23.29 -22.10
N GLY A 18 0.74 -24.07 -21.36
CA GLY A 18 0.41 -25.45 -21.01
C GLY A 18 -0.83 -25.54 -20.12
N ASP A 19 -1.59 -26.61 -20.34
CA ASP A 19 -2.51 -27.22 -19.39
C ASP A 19 -1.79 -27.54 -18.07
N ASP A 20 -2.31 -27.05 -16.96
CA ASP A 20 -2.08 -27.64 -15.64
C ASP A 20 -3.39 -27.53 -14.83
N SER A 21 -3.74 -28.66 -14.23
CA SER A 21 -5.05 -29.03 -13.73
C SER A 21 -5.38 -28.40 -12.38
N ASP A 22 -6.68 -28.12 -12.17
CA ASP A 22 -7.31 -27.80 -10.88
C ASP A 22 -7.05 -28.86 -9.80
N PRO A 23 -6.88 -28.43 -8.53
CA PRO A 23 -7.53 -29.14 -7.45
C PRO A 23 -8.25 -28.22 -6.46
N SER A 24 -9.57 -28.43 -6.38
CA SER A 24 -10.39 -28.55 -5.17
C SER A 24 -10.26 -27.48 -4.07
N GLU A 25 -11.27 -26.60 -4.05
CA GLU A 25 -12.15 -26.26 -2.91
C GLU A 25 -11.65 -26.66 -1.50
N ALA A 26 -11.19 -25.67 -0.74
CA ALA A 26 -11.11 -25.75 0.72
C ALA A 26 -11.91 -24.59 1.33
N SER A 27 -13.12 -24.92 1.80
CA SER A 27 -13.95 -24.09 2.66
C SER A 27 -13.27 -23.95 4.03
N SER A 28 -12.92 -22.72 4.44
CA SER A 28 -12.49 -22.43 5.80
C SER A 28 -13.45 -21.43 6.45
N SER A 29 -14.09 -21.92 7.51
CA SER A 29 -15.09 -21.30 8.37
C SER A 29 -14.63 -19.97 8.98
N ASP A 30 -15.47 -18.94 8.85
CA ASP A 30 -15.42 -17.73 9.66
C ASP A 30 -15.86 -18.06 11.09
N SER A 31 -15.06 -17.63 12.07
CA SER A 31 -15.42 -17.62 13.49
C SER A 31 -15.04 -16.26 14.06
N ASP A 32 -16.04 -15.38 14.14
CA ASP A 32 -15.99 -14.07 14.78
C ASP A 32 -16.05 -14.24 16.31
N GLU A 33 -14.88 -14.16 16.96
CA GLU A 33 -14.80 -14.14 18.41
C GLU A 33 -15.12 -12.74 18.95
N THR A 34 -16.20 -12.69 19.72
CA THR A 34 -16.77 -11.52 20.39
C THR A 34 -15.87 -11.06 21.55
N MET A 35 -15.35 -9.85 21.46
CA MET A 35 -14.55 -9.22 22.52
C MET A 35 -15.48 -8.64 23.60
N SER A 36 -15.97 -9.49 24.51
CA SER A 36 -16.63 -9.04 25.73
C SER A 36 -15.59 -8.96 26.86
N THR A 37 -15.09 -7.77 27.16
CA THR A 37 -14.34 -7.51 28.39
C THR A 37 -15.09 -6.50 29.26
N SER A 38 -15.80 -7.04 30.24
CA SER A 38 -16.30 -6.33 31.40
C SER A 38 -15.13 -5.95 32.31
N SER A 39 -14.99 -4.66 32.63
CA SER A 39 -14.36 -4.28 33.90
C SER A 39 -14.98 -2.99 34.42
N SER A 40 -15.96 -3.17 35.31
CA SER A 40 -16.41 -2.14 36.24
C SER A 40 -15.37 -2.02 37.34
N GLY A 41 -14.65 -0.90 37.37
CA GLY A 41 -13.72 -0.53 38.43
C GLY A 41 -14.02 0.87 38.92
N SER A 42 -15.08 1.06 39.70
CA SER A 42 -15.25 2.25 40.53
C SER A 42 -14.32 2.15 41.74
N CYS A 43 -13.23 2.92 41.75
CA CYS A 43 -12.42 3.16 42.94
C CYS A 43 -12.77 4.54 43.51
N ALA A 44 -13.82 4.60 44.32
CA ALA A 44 -14.03 5.72 45.22
C ALA A 44 -13.09 5.56 46.42
N ALA A 45 -12.01 6.35 46.45
CA ALA A 45 -11.24 6.59 47.67
C ALA A 45 -11.00 8.09 47.79
N LEU A 46 -11.89 8.74 48.55
CA LEU A 46 -11.73 10.09 49.07
C LEU A 46 -10.58 10.09 50.09
N LEU A 47 -9.41 10.63 49.75
CA LEU A 47 -8.51 11.28 50.72
C LEU A 47 -7.74 12.42 50.05
N THR A 48 -7.84 13.58 50.69
CA THR A 48 -7.44 14.94 50.29
C THR A 48 -5.92 15.09 50.12
N LEU A 49 -5.46 15.42 48.90
CA LEU A 49 -4.08 15.85 48.59
C LEU A 49 -4.11 17.01 47.57
N PRO A 50 -3.09 17.91 47.58
CA PRO A 50 -3.07 19.15 46.78
C PRO A 50 -3.04 18.86 45.28
N PRO A 51 -3.49 19.78 44.41
CA PRO A 51 -3.68 19.51 42.99
C PRO A 51 -2.32 19.35 42.30
N LEU A 52 -1.84 18.11 42.25
CA LEU A 52 -0.79 17.72 41.32
C LEU A 52 -1.38 17.90 39.92
N LEU A 53 -0.73 18.76 39.13
CA LEU A 53 -1.07 19.03 37.74
C LEU A 53 -1.20 17.70 37.00
N LEU A 54 -2.44 17.25 36.78
CA LEU A 54 -2.71 16.06 36.01
C LEU A 54 -2.08 16.26 34.63
N PRO A 55 -1.34 15.28 34.09
CA PRO A 55 -0.85 15.37 32.74
C PRO A 55 -2.06 15.62 31.84
N VAL A 56 -2.02 16.72 31.09
CA VAL A 56 -3.00 16.96 30.03
C VAL A 56 -2.83 15.79 29.06
N SER A 57 -3.68 14.79 29.20
CA SER A 57 -3.85 13.76 28.17
C SER A 57 -4.27 14.54 26.94
N ARG A 58 -3.39 14.65 25.96
CA ARG A 58 -3.75 15.18 24.64
C ARG A 58 -4.71 14.18 24.02
N GLY A 59 -5.97 14.28 24.41
CA GLY A 59 -7.04 13.44 23.91
C GLY A 59 -7.16 13.68 22.42
N MET A 60 -7.11 12.61 21.65
CA MET A 60 -7.50 12.66 20.25
C MET A 60 -9.02 12.58 20.20
N THR A 61 -9.64 13.53 19.52
CA THR A 61 -11.08 13.52 19.25
C THR A 61 -11.27 13.55 17.74
N PHE A 62 -12.20 12.74 17.23
CA PHE A 62 -12.52 12.75 15.81
C PHE A 62 -13.38 13.96 15.47
N ASN A 63 -13.12 14.56 14.32
CA ASN A 63 -14.06 15.52 13.75
C ASN A 63 -15.21 14.75 13.09
N GLU A 64 -16.41 14.84 13.67
CA GLU A 64 -17.60 14.15 13.17
C GLU A 64 -18.17 14.81 11.89
N GLN A 65 -17.70 16.00 11.54
CA GLN A 65 -18.12 16.69 10.33
C GLN A 65 -17.34 16.17 9.11
N VAL A 66 -17.89 15.15 8.46
CA VAL A 66 -17.35 14.61 7.20
C VAL A 66 -18.18 15.09 6.01
N ARG A 67 -17.48 15.44 4.92
CA ARG A 67 -18.12 15.72 3.63
C ARG A 67 -17.90 14.54 2.70
N VAL A 68 -18.98 13.86 2.34
CA VAL A 68 -18.95 12.79 1.34
C VAL A 68 -18.93 13.43 -0.04
N LEU A 69 -17.89 13.14 -0.82
CA LEU A 69 -17.79 13.54 -2.22
C LEU A 69 -17.92 12.29 -3.09
N PRO A 70 -18.86 12.24 -4.04
CA PRO A 70 -18.95 11.13 -4.97
C PRO A 70 -17.71 11.09 -5.86
N ILE A 71 -17.26 9.89 -6.21
CA ILE A 71 -16.19 9.71 -7.20
C ILE A 71 -16.78 10.06 -8.58
N PRO A 72 -16.22 11.05 -9.31
CA PRO A 72 -16.71 11.38 -10.64
C PRO A 72 -16.59 10.18 -11.60
N PRO A 73 -17.54 10.00 -12.54
CA PRO A 73 -17.39 9.04 -13.62
C PRO A 73 -16.16 9.37 -14.47
N ILE A 74 -15.62 8.36 -15.17
CA ILE A 74 -14.40 8.51 -15.99
C ILE A 74 -14.56 9.58 -17.09
N GLU A 75 -15.78 9.76 -17.58
CA GLU A 75 -16.13 10.72 -18.64
C GLU A 75 -15.96 12.19 -18.22
N ASP A 76 -16.01 12.47 -16.91
CA ASP A 76 -15.87 13.83 -16.38
C ASP A 76 -14.40 14.28 -16.27
N PHE A 77 -13.45 13.36 -16.44
CA PHE A 77 -12.02 13.68 -16.37
C PHE A 77 -11.50 14.15 -17.73
N THR A 78 -10.66 15.18 -17.72
CA THR A 78 -9.95 15.60 -18.92
C THR A 78 -8.93 14.54 -19.34
N HIS A 79 -8.53 14.54 -20.62
CA HIS A 79 -7.49 13.65 -21.11
C HIS A 79 -6.16 13.79 -20.35
N GLU A 80 -5.78 15.01 -19.95
CA GLU A 80 -4.58 15.25 -19.15
C GLU A 80 -4.67 14.61 -17.76
N GLN A 81 -5.84 14.72 -17.12
CA GLN A 81 -6.11 14.08 -15.83
C GLN A 81 -6.04 12.56 -15.93
N LEU A 82 -6.67 11.96 -16.95
CA LEU A 82 -6.63 10.52 -17.17
C LEU A 82 -5.22 10.02 -17.46
N TYR A 83 -4.44 10.78 -18.25
CA TYR A 83 -3.06 10.44 -18.56
C TYR A 83 -2.15 10.46 -17.33
N ARG A 84 -2.37 11.40 -16.40
CA ARG A 84 -1.58 11.52 -15.17
C ARG A 84 -2.14 10.73 -13.98
N LYS A 85 -3.34 10.17 -14.11
CA LYS A 85 -4.02 9.43 -13.03
C LYS A 85 -3.23 8.20 -12.58
N TYR A 86 -2.49 7.58 -13.51
CA TYR A 86 -1.75 6.35 -13.27
C TYR A 86 -0.26 6.55 -13.54
N THR A 87 0.56 5.82 -12.79
CA THR A 87 2.00 5.75 -12.96
C THR A 87 2.37 5.34 -14.37
N ASN A 88 3.34 6.02 -14.97
CA ASN A 88 3.78 5.70 -16.32
C ASN A 88 4.53 4.36 -16.33
N ARG A 89 4.59 3.68 -17.49
CA ARG A 89 5.35 2.43 -17.68
C ARG A 89 6.83 2.56 -17.31
N PHE A 90 7.42 3.75 -17.45
CA PHE A 90 8.82 4.00 -17.11
C PHE A 90 9.02 4.03 -15.60
N GLU A 91 8.22 4.84 -14.91
CA GLU A 91 8.17 4.90 -13.44
C GLU A 91 7.85 3.52 -12.84
N LEU A 92 6.94 2.75 -13.44
CA LEU A 92 6.63 1.40 -12.99
C LEU A 92 7.85 0.46 -13.06
N ARG A 93 8.68 0.59 -14.09
CA ARG A 93 9.90 -0.21 -14.25
C ARG A 93 10.96 0.19 -13.22
N GLU A 94 11.13 1.48 -12.98
CA GLU A 94 12.05 1.99 -11.96
C GLU A 94 11.61 1.58 -10.56
N ASN A 95 10.33 1.77 -10.23
CA ASN A 95 9.75 1.34 -8.96
C ASN A 95 9.87 -0.17 -8.77
N LYS A 96 9.63 -0.97 -9.82
CA LYS A 96 9.83 -2.43 -9.76
C LYS A 96 11.28 -2.78 -9.47
N ALA A 97 12.25 -2.14 -10.14
CA ALA A 97 13.67 -2.40 -9.91
C ALA A 97 14.10 -2.02 -8.49
N ARG A 98 13.60 -0.88 -7.98
CA ARG A 98 13.83 -0.42 -6.60
C ARG A 98 13.24 -1.39 -5.58
N ASN A 99 11.93 -1.68 -5.68
CA ASN A 99 11.21 -2.57 -4.76
C ASN A 99 11.81 -3.98 -4.78
N LYS A 100 12.26 -4.47 -5.94
CA LYS A 100 12.90 -5.77 -6.05
C LYS A 100 14.18 -5.83 -5.20
N ARG A 101 15.03 -4.81 -5.28
CA ARG A 101 16.28 -4.73 -4.51
C ARG A 101 16.02 -4.64 -3.01
N GLU A 102 15.01 -3.86 -2.60
CA GLU A 102 14.59 -3.74 -1.21
C GLU A 102 14.06 -5.07 -0.67
N TYR A 103 13.18 -5.73 -1.42
CA TYR A 103 12.62 -7.03 -1.02
C TYR A 103 13.68 -8.14 -0.96
N GLU A 104 14.68 -8.13 -1.85
CA GLU A 104 15.84 -9.01 -1.78
C GLU A 104 16.67 -8.77 -0.52
N PHE A 105 16.86 -7.50 -0.11
CA PHE A 105 17.57 -7.13 1.11
C PHE A 105 16.83 -7.59 2.37
N ASP A 106 15.50 -7.46 2.39
CA ASP A 106 14.64 -7.89 3.50
C ASP A 106 14.42 -9.43 3.52
N GLY A 107 15.21 -10.18 2.76
CA GLY A 107 15.21 -11.64 2.77
C GLY A 107 14.00 -12.27 2.07
N HIS A 108 13.35 -11.54 1.16
CA HIS A 108 12.09 -11.92 0.53
C HIS A 108 10.95 -12.17 1.55
N ASP A 109 10.98 -11.53 2.71
CA ASP A 109 9.91 -11.61 3.70
C ASP A 109 9.31 -10.22 3.96
N TRP A 110 8.03 -10.05 3.62
CA TRP A 110 7.32 -8.79 3.83
C TRP A 110 7.13 -8.45 5.32
N ARG A 111 7.29 -9.42 6.23
CA ARG A 111 7.24 -9.18 7.67
C ARG A 111 8.50 -8.52 8.23
N ASN A 112 9.61 -8.62 7.49
CA ASN A 112 10.89 -8.04 7.88
C ASN A 112 11.21 -6.77 7.06
N ALA A 113 10.17 -6.12 6.52
CA ALA A 113 10.34 -4.88 5.79
C ALA A 113 11.05 -3.83 6.66
N THR A 114 12.08 -3.19 6.11
CA THR A 114 12.84 -2.18 6.86
C THR A 114 11.96 -0.97 7.22
N GLU A 115 11.84 -0.69 8.52
CA GLU A 115 11.10 0.47 9.08
C GLU A 115 11.93 1.76 9.05
N GLU A 116 11.30 2.92 9.29
CA GLU A 116 11.95 4.24 9.19
C GLU A 116 13.11 4.42 10.16
N ASN A 117 13.07 3.74 11.31
CA ASN A 117 14.12 3.74 12.33
C ASN A 117 15.44 3.09 11.86
N ALA A 118 15.37 2.20 10.86
CA ALA A 118 16.47 1.44 10.31
C ALA A 118 16.89 1.95 8.92
N MET A 119 16.20 2.96 8.39
CA MET A 119 16.61 3.66 7.17
C MET A 119 17.77 4.64 7.45
N ALA A 120 18.63 4.84 6.46
CA ALA A 120 19.71 5.82 6.53
C ALA A 120 19.24 7.19 6.05
N ILE A 121 19.75 8.26 6.63
CA ILE A 121 19.44 9.63 6.20
C ILE A 121 20.44 10.05 5.12
N CYS A 122 19.93 10.46 3.96
CA CYS A 122 20.75 11.05 2.91
C CYS A 122 21.37 12.38 3.39
N PRO A 123 22.70 12.55 3.39
CA PRO A 123 23.33 13.78 3.89
C PRO A 123 23.05 15.01 3.01
N LEU A 124 22.62 14.81 1.76
CA LEU A 124 22.35 15.88 0.80
C LEU A 124 20.87 16.29 0.78
N SER A 125 19.95 15.32 0.71
CA SER A 125 18.50 15.59 0.61
C SER A 125 17.77 15.55 1.95
N GLY A 126 18.36 14.90 2.96
CA GLY A 126 17.68 14.63 4.24
C GLY A 126 16.60 13.55 4.14
N GLU A 127 16.43 12.89 3.00
CA GLU A 127 15.46 11.82 2.79
C GLU A 127 15.92 10.51 3.44
N LEU A 128 14.95 9.69 3.84
CA LEU A 128 15.21 8.34 4.31
C LEU A 128 15.47 7.42 3.12
N LEU A 129 16.60 6.75 3.15
CA LEU A 129 17.06 5.78 2.17
C LEU A 129 17.06 4.39 2.78
N HIS A 130 16.45 3.45 2.07
CA HIS A 130 16.58 2.04 2.38
C HIS A 130 18.06 1.62 2.32
N PRO A 131 18.59 0.84 3.28
CA PRO A 131 20.00 0.44 3.31
C PRO A 131 20.48 -0.28 2.04
N ALA A 132 19.57 -0.93 1.32
CA ALA A 132 19.82 -1.59 0.04
C ALA A 132 20.29 -0.65 -1.10
N HIS A 133 20.22 0.68 -0.93
CA HIS A 133 20.66 1.67 -1.93
C HIS A 133 21.88 2.49 -1.50
N LEU A 134 22.56 2.08 -0.42
CA LEU A 134 23.79 2.71 0.08
C LEU A 134 25.06 2.13 -0.56
#